data_AF-A0A7X3NSZ2-F1
#
_entry.id   AF-A0A7X3NSZ2-F1
#
_cell.length_a   1.000
_cell.length_b   1.000
_cell.length_c   1.000
_cell.angle_alpha   90.00
_cell.angle_beta   90.00
_cell.angle_gamma   90.00
#
_symmetry.space_group_name_H-M   'P 1'
#
loop_
_entity.id
_entity.type
_entity.pdbx_description
1 polymer ?
#
loop_
_entity_poly.entity_id
_entity_poly.type
_entity_poly.pdbx_seq_one_letter_code
_entity_poly.pdbx_strand_id
1 'polypeptide(L)'
;MKSSVFFLSYSICLWLMLLIGAPALLTVVNADELGETPNIRENKLSASEQKIFTLLKTEFPGELLRDEFKTLRKLSEHKRYLNYLSETYAAEKPFKKFEQFPKNVLPPKERYLKYFQEHFNVKNVDEITEREHAIFHQLSEQLWKIDVQQLHGKEMTPDAMMPFLMKGIMNKDVQEWMVQRKIVTQENAGPQIGQFLLSLMVFNLDIVIKDIEGTKTLLETHGQNDGLIRLAIQKPLLFARILSSFNDTDVFLTWTKRRRVQ
;
A
#
# COMPACT_ATOMS: atom_id res chain seq x y z
N MET A 1 12.55 -34.42 9.89
CA MET A 1 13.76 -33.66 9.50
C MET A 1 13.64 -33.20 8.04
N LYS A 2 13.01 -32.04 7.76
CA LYS A 2 12.91 -31.43 6.41
C LYS A 2 12.82 -29.89 6.46
N SER A 3 13.55 -29.24 7.36
CA SER A 3 13.54 -27.75 7.49
C SER A 3 14.92 -27.10 7.32
N SER A 4 15.98 -27.87 7.09
CA SER A 4 17.37 -27.36 7.05
C SER A 4 17.83 -26.89 5.67
N VAL A 5 17.17 -27.28 4.58
CA VAL A 5 17.59 -26.91 3.21
C VAL A 5 17.18 -25.49 2.82
N PHE A 6 16.15 -24.92 3.48
CA PHE A 6 15.71 -23.56 3.20
C PHE A 6 16.74 -22.51 3.63
N PHE A 7 17.44 -22.71 4.76
CA PHE A 7 18.32 -21.71 5.36
C PHE A 7 19.56 -21.32 4.52
N LEU A 8 20.18 -22.27 3.79
CA LEU A 8 21.39 -21.98 3.01
C LEU A 8 21.13 -21.16 1.73
N SER A 9 19.93 -21.23 1.15
CA SER A 9 19.60 -20.49 -0.07
C SER A 9 19.27 -19.01 0.15
N TYR A 10 18.97 -18.61 1.39
CA TYR A 10 18.62 -17.22 1.73
C TYR A 10 19.82 -16.28 1.76
N SER A 11 21.02 -16.76 2.11
CA SER A 11 22.23 -15.92 2.10
C SER A 11 22.56 -15.44 0.69
N ILE A 12 22.33 -16.25 -0.35
CA ILE A 12 22.56 -15.88 -1.75
C ILE A 12 21.55 -14.82 -2.21
N CYS A 13 20.30 -14.94 -1.75
CA CYS A 13 19.23 -13.97 -1.99
C CYS A 13 19.57 -12.58 -1.38
N LEU A 14 20.12 -12.60 -0.16
CA LEU A 14 20.61 -11.41 0.55
C LEU A 14 21.77 -10.74 -0.21
N TRP A 15 22.70 -11.55 -0.74
CA TRP A 15 23.82 -11.07 -1.57
C TRP A 15 23.36 -10.46 -2.89
N LEU A 16 22.34 -11.01 -3.54
CA LEU A 16 21.75 -10.43 -4.76
C LEU A 16 21.05 -9.08 -4.50
N MET A 17 20.32 -8.95 -3.38
CA MET A 17 19.74 -7.66 -2.98
C MET A 17 20.81 -6.64 -2.57
N LEU A 18 21.93 -7.08 -1.98
CA LEU A 18 23.08 -6.25 -1.61
C LEU A 18 23.92 -5.82 -2.84
N LEU A 19 24.13 -6.71 -3.81
CA LEU A 19 24.92 -6.46 -5.02
C LEU A 19 24.24 -5.48 -5.99
N ILE A 20 22.91 -5.44 -5.99
CA ILE A 20 22.17 -4.43 -6.77
C ILE A 20 22.26 -3.06 -6.08
N GLY A 21 22.58 -2.99 -4.79
CA GLY A 21 22.68 -1.73 -4.05
C GLY A 21 21.31 -1.07 -3.88
N ALA A 22 20.91 -0.84 -2.62
CA ALA A 22 19.74 0.00 -2.31
C ALA A 22 19.69 1.35 -3.07
N PRO A 23 20.82 2.00 -3.44
CA PRO A 23 20.78 3.21 -4.28
C PRO A 23 20.39 2.96 -5.75
N ALA A 24 20.67 1.78 -6.34
CA ALA A 24 20.42 1.56 -7.76
C ALA A 24 18.95 1.18 -8.06
N LEU A 25 18.23 0.65 -7.06
CA LEU A 25 16.78 0.46 -7.11
C LEU A 25 16.01 1.79 -7.25
N LEU A 26 16.63 2.93 -6.93
CA LEU A 26 16.07 4.27 -7.13
C LEU A 26 16.33 4.86 -8.53
N THR A 27 17.19 4.24 -9.36
CA THR A 27 17.65 4.81 -10.65
C THR A 27 17.14 4.11 -11.91
N VAL A 28 16.28 3.08 -11.81
CA VAL A 28 15.82 2.36 -13.01
C VAL A 28 14.31 2.08 -12.94
N VAL A 29 13.50 3.05 -13.36
CA VAL A 29 12.20 2.80 -14.01
C VAL A 29 11.91 3.92 -15.01
N ASN A 30 12.03 3.61 -16.31
CA ASN A 30 11.42 4.43 -17.36
C ASN A 30 9.90 4.32 -17.24
N ALA A 31 9.26 5.46 -17.00
CA ALA A 31 7.91 5.59 -16.45
C ALA A 31 6.77 5.54 -17.47
N ASP A 32 7.06 5.57 -18.77
CA ASP A 32 6.11 6.06 -19.76
C ASP A 32 5.08 5.04 -20.28
N GLU A 33 5.13 3.77 -19.86
CA GLU A 33 4.26 2.72 -20.48
C GLU A 33 3.39 1.93 -19.50
N LEU A 34 3.09 2.46 -18.32
CA LEU A 34 2.44 1.67 -17.27
C LEU A 34 1.06 2.20 -16.88
N GLY A 35 0.04 1.57 -17.47
CA GLY A 35 -1.41 1.63 -17.22
C GLY A 35 -1.92 2.58 -16.12
N GLU A 36 -2.92 3.39 -16.49
CA GLU A 36 -3.59 4.34 -15.61
C GLU A 36 -4.12 3.63 -14.35
N THR A 37 -3.43 3.82 -13.22
CA THR A 37 -4.16 3.80 -11.94
C THR A 37 -5.19 4.90 -12.01
N PRO A 38 -6.41 4.72 -11.48
CA PRO A 38 -7.45 5.74 -11.49
C PRO A 38 -6.83 7.04 -11.01
N ASN A 39 -6.61 7.91 -12.00
CA ASN A 39 -5.89 9.14 -11.87
C ASN A 39 -6.64 9.92 -10.78
N ILE A 40 -5.93 10.48 -9.79
CA ILE A 40 -6.54 11.51 -8.93
C ILE A 40 -6.68 12.76 -9.79
N ARG A 41 -7.39 12.64 -10.92
CA ARG A 41 -8.05 13.78 -11.52
C ARG A 41 -9.02 14.25 -10.46
N GLU A 42 -9.22 15.55 -10.43
CA GLU A 42 -10.13 16.32 -9.60
C GLU A 42 -11.58 15.79 -9.72
N ASN A 43 -11.80 14.55 -9.29
CA ASN A 43 -13.05 13.87 -9.45
C ASN A 43 -13.99 14.61 -8.51
N LYS A 44 -14.94 15.29 -9.15
CA LYS A 44 -16.04 15.92 -8.47
C LYS A 44 -16.66 14.88 -7.53
N LEU A 45 -16.78 15.26 -6.25
CA LEU A 45 -17.44 14.41 -5.27
C LEU A 45 -18.84 14.07 -5.80
N SER A 46 -19.21 12.81 -5.75
CA SER A 46 -20.59 12.38 -5.95
C SER A 46 -21.51 13.04 -4.92
N ALA A 47 -22.83 12.96 -5.12
CA ALA A 47 -23.78 13.60 -4.22
C ALA A 47 -23.65 13.09 -2.77
N SER A 48 -23.42 11.79 -2.58
CA SER A 48 -23.20 11.19 -1.25
C SER A 48 -21.88 11.65 -0.63
N GLU A 49 -20.79 11.65 -1.41
CA GLU A 49 -19.48 12.13 -0.98
C GLU A 49 -19.49 13.62 -0.61
N GLN A 50 -20.17 14.46 -1.40
CA GLN A 50 -20.31 15.88 -1.14
C GLN A 50 -21.10 16.14 0.16
N LYS A 51 -22.14 15.34 0.42
CA LYS A 51 -22.92 15.41 1.66
C LYS A 51 -22.06 15.09 2.88
N ILE A 52 -21.31 13.99 2.86
CA ILE A 52 -20.44 13.63 3.99
C ILE A 52 -19.27 14.62 4.14
N PHE A 53 -18.70 15.12 3.03
CA PHE A 53 -17.67 16.16 3.05
C PHE A 53 -18.13 17.42 3.79
N THR A 54 -19.31 17.95 3.45
CA THR A 54 -19.85 19.15 4.11
C THR A 54 -20.08 18.92 5.61
N LEU A 55 -20.55 17.73 5.99
CA LEU A 55 -20.78 17.36 7.39
C LEU A 55 -19.45 17.30 8.17
N LEU A 56 -18.46 16.56 7.66
CA LEU A 56 -17.15 16.44 8.31
C LEU A 56 -16.42 17.77 8.37
N LYS A 57 -16.50 18.60 7.32
CA LYS A 57 -15.90 19.93 7.33
C LYS A 57 -16.49 20.83 8.43
N THR A 58 -17.79 20.74 8.66
CA THR A 58 -18.47 21.49 9.73
C THR A 58 -18.09 20.98 11.12
N GLU A 59 -17.95 19.67 11.29
CA GLU A 59 -17.62 19.03 12.57
C GLU A 59 -16.13 19.12 12.93
N PHE A 60 -15.26 19.28 11.93
CA PHE A 60 -13.81 19.37 12.08
C PHE A 60 -13.25 20.65 11.41
N PRO A 61 -13.60 21.86 11.90
CA PRO A 61 -13.20 23.13 11.28
C PRO A 61 -11.73 23.51 11.51
N GLY A 62 -11.04 22.83 12.43
CA GLY A 62 -9.66 23.12 12.81
C GLY A 62 -8.61 22.42 11.94
N GLU A 63 -7.32 22.69 12.22
CA GLU A 63 -6.18 22.01 11.61
C GLU A 63 -6.22 20.50 11.88
N LEU A 64 -6.33 19.70 10.82
CA LEU A 64 -6.45 18.25 10.93
C LEU A 64 -5.13 17.54 11.23
N LEU A 65 -4.01 18.13 10.81
CA LEU A 65 -2.65 17.62 11.05
C LEU A 65 -2.07 18.08 12.40
N ARG A 66 -2.82 18.81 13.22
CA ARG A 66 -2.34 19.27 14.53
C ARG A 66 -2.28 18.10 15.54
N ASP A 67 -1.40 18.26 16.54
CA ASP A 67 -1.25 17.37 17.68
C ASP A 67 -1.04 15.91 17.27
N GLU A 68 -0.07 15.63 16.38
CA GLU A 68 0.31 14.27 16.02
C GLU A 68 -0.87 13.44 15.47
N PHE A 69 -1.61 14.02 14.52
CA PHE A 69 -2.78 13.39 13.88
C PHE A 69 -3.96 13.11 14.80
N LYS A 70 -4.01 13.62 16.04
CA LYS A 70 -5.13 13.36 16.97
C LYS A 70 -6.48 13.76 16.38
N THR A 71 -6.57 14.92 15.73
CA THR A 71 -7.81 15.37 15.09
C THR A 71 -8.21 14.45 13.94
N LEU A 72 -7.25 14.04 13.10
CA LEU A 72 -7.50 13.13 11.99
C LEU A 72 -7.95 11.73 12.44
N ARG A 73 -7.43 11.23 13.56
CA ARG A 73 -7.89 10.00 14.21
C ARG A 73 -9.30 10.14 14.80
N LYS A 74 -9.63 11.31 15.38
CA LYS A 74 -11.00 11.59 15.83
C LYS A 74 -11.98 11.59 14.65
N LEU A 75 -11.57 12.13 13.50
CA LEU A 75 -12.36 12.08 12.26
C LEU A 75 -12.59 10.64 11.81
N SER A 76 -11.55 9.80 11.81
CA SER A 76 -11.68 8.40 11.37
C SER A 76 -12.61 7.58 12.25
N GLU A 77 -12.68 7.88 13.55
CA GLU A 77 -13.59 7.23 14.50
C GLU A 77 -14.96 7.95 14.61
N HIS A 78 -15.20 9.00 13.81
CA HIS A 78 -16.44 9.76 13.90
C HIS A 78 -17.62 8.93 13.39
N LYS A 79 -18.71 8.89 14.16
CA LYS A 79 -19.90 8.08 13.86
C LYS A 79 -20.43 8.29 12.43
N ARG A 80 -20.48 9.55 11.97
CA ARG A 80 -20.98 9.85 10.61
C ARG A 80 -20.06 9.30 9.52
N TYR A 81 -18.75 9.33 9.74
CA TYR A 81 -17.79 8.78 8.79
C TYR A 81 -17.86 7.24 8.76
N LEU A 82 -17.94 6.60 9.93
CA LEU A 82 -18.11 5.14 10.01
C LEU A 82 -19.42 4.66 9.38
N ASN A 83 -20.51 5.41 9.56
CA ASN A 83 -21.78 5.15 8.88
C ASN A 83 -21.63 5.28 7.35
N TYR A 84 -20.99 6.35 6.88
CA TYR A 84 -20.71 6.53 5.46
C TYR A 84 -19.89 5.38 4.87
N LEU A 85 -18.86 4.91 5.56
CA LEU A 85 -18.09 3.74 5.13
C LEU A 85 -18.95 2.47 5.11
N SER A 86 -19.80 2.26 6.11
CA SER A 86 -20.68 1.08 6.18
C SER A 86 -21.74 1.09 5.07
N GLU A 87 -22.22 2.26 4.66
CA GLU A 87 -23.15 2.42 3.54
C GLU A 87 -22.44 2.22 2.19
N THR A 88 -21.25 2.79 2.03
CA THR A 88 -20.46 2.72 0.79
C THR A 88 -19.93 1.31 0.52
N TYR A 89 -19.55 0.60 1.57
CA TYR A 89 -19.00 -0.75 1.52
C TYR A 89 -19.96 -1.75 2.17
N ALA A 90 -21.25 -1.70 1.83
CA ALA A 90 -22.30 -2.49 2.51
C ALA A 90 -22.13 -4.02 2.42
N ALA A 91 -21.39 -4.52 1.42
CA ALA A 91 -21.01 -5.93 1.33
C ALA A 91 -20.06 -6.34 2.47
N GLU A 92 -19.28 -5.38 2.96
CA GLU A 92 -18.37 -5.52 4.07
C GLU A 92 -19.08 -5.12 5.36
N LYS A 93 -18.97 -5.96 6.39
CA LYS A 93 -19.73 -5.81 7.64
C LYS A 93 -19.67 -4.37 8.16
N PRO A 94 -20.75 -3.84 8.79
CA PRO A 94 -20.76 -2.48 9.31
C PRO A 94 -19.60 -2.26 10.28
N PHE A 95 -18.90 -1.14 10.10
CA PHE A 95 -17.69 -0.82 10.84
C PHE A 95 -18.05 -0.13 12.15
N LYS A 96 -17.79 -0.81 13.27
CA LYS A 96 -17.94 -0.22 14.62
C LYS A 96 -16.74 0.64 15.02
N LYS A 97 -15.58 0.33 14.43
CA LYS A 97 -14.32 1.06 14.62
C LYS A 97 -13.59 1.15 13.30
N PHE A 98 -12.86 2.24 13.07
CA PHE A 98 -12.15 2.43 11.81
C PHE A 98 -11.07 1.38 11.57
N GLU A 99 -10.41 0.87 12.61
CA GLU A 99 -9.41 -0.21 12.53
C GLU A 99 -9.92 -1.53 11.90
N GLN A 100 -11.24 -1.70 11.81
CA GLN A 100 -11.87 -2.85 11.16
C GLN A 100 -11.89 -2.70 9.64
N PHE A 101 -11.91 -1.46 9.14
CA PHE A 101 -12.01 -1.15 7.73
C PHE A 101 -10.87 -1.76 6.90
N PRO A 102 -9.57 -1.45 7.16
CA PRO A 102 -8.47 -2.02 6.37
C PRO A 102 -8.24 -3.53 6.61
N LYS A 103 -8.99 -4.17 7.53
CA LYS A 103 -8.94 -5.62 7.75
C LYS A 103 -9.96 -6.38 6.90
N ASN A 104 -11.05 -5.71 6.53
CA ASN A 104 -12.17 -6.32 5.81
C ASN A 104 -12.22 -5.86 4.36
N VAL A 105 -11.72 -4.65 4.06
CA VAL A 105 -11.78 -4.08 2.72
C VAL A 105 -10.42 -4.19 2.05
N LEU A 106 -10.40 -4.78 0.86
CA LEU A 106 -9.24 -4.79 -0.03
C LEU A 106 -9.35 -3.65 -1.06
N PRO A 107 -8.22 -3.14 -1.59
CA PRO A 107 -8.27 -2.22 -2.72
C PRO A 107 -8.90 -2.89 -3.94
N PRO A 108 -9.33 -2.14 -4.98
CA PRO A 108 -9.79 -2.76 -6.22
C PRO A 108 -8.69 -3.63 -6.86
N LYS A 109 -9.07 -4.77 -7.43
CA LYS A 109 -8.13 -5.72 -8.06
C LYS A 109 -7.34 -5.10 -9.21
N GLU A 110 -7.92 -4.12 -9.90
CA GLU A 110 -7.30 -3.33 -10.97
C GLU A 110 -5.99 -2.70 -10.52
N ARG A 111 -5.86 -2.40 -9.22
CA ARG A 111 -4.61 -1.87 -8.64
C ARG A 111 -3.41 -2.79 -8.88
N TYR A 112 -3.64 -4.10 -9.00
CA TYR A 112 -2.58 -5.10 -9.20
C TYR A 112 -2.60 -5.73 -10.60
N LEU A 113 -3.62 -5.48 -11.41
CA LEU A 113 -3.82 -6.13 -12.71
C LEU A 113 -2.59 -6.06 -13.59
N LYS A 114 -1.93 -4.90 -13.64
CA LYS A 114 -0.72 -4.70 -14.42
C LYS A 114 0.40 -5.69 -14.06
N TYR A 115 0.67 -5.89 -12.78
CA TYR A 115 1.68 -6.86 -12.34
C TYR A 115 1.30 -8.29 -12.74
N PHE A 116 0.01 -8.63 -12.59
CA PHE A 116 -0.48 -9.95 -12.97
C PHE A 116 -0.42 -10.18 -14.49
N GLN A 117 -0.63 -9.15 -15.30
CA GLN A 117 -0.44 -9.19 -16.75
C GLN A 117 1.03 -9.46 -17.11
N GLU A 118 1.95 -8.69 -16.53
CA GLU A 118 3.39 -8.75 -16.84
C GLU A 118 4.05 -10.05 -16.38
N HIS A 119 3.64 -10.59 -15.22
CA HIS A 119 4.34 -11.70 -14.59
C HIS A 119 3.57 -13.03 -14.63
N PHE A 120 2.24 -13.00 -14.80
CA PHE A 120 1.40 -14.19 -14.68
C PHE A 120 0.47 -14.44 -15.87
N ASN A 121 0.62 -13.68 -16.96
CA ASN A 121 -0.19 -13.80 -18.19
C ASN A 121 -1.71 -13.69 -17.95
N VAL A 122 -2.11 -13.00 -16.87
CA VAL A 122 -3.52 -12.71 -16.57
C VAL A 122 -4.00 -11.66 -17.55
N LYS A 123 -5.13 -11.85 -18.23
CA LYS A 123 -5.57 -10.90 -19.28
C LYS A 123 -6.40 -9.74 -18.72
N ASN A 124 -7.26 -10.04 -17.74
CA ASN A 124 -8.22 -9.10 -17.17
C ASN A 124 -8.39 -9.35 -15.66
N VAL A 125 -9.14 -8.45 -15.02
CA VAL A 125 -9.30 -8.44 -13.55
C VAL A 125 -10.06 -9.66 -13.01
N ASP A 126 -10.96 -10.24 -13.81
CA ASP A 126 -11.80 -11.37 -13.40
C ASP A 126 -11.02 -12.67 -13.24
N GLU A 127 -9.87 -12.79 -13.92
CA GLU A 127 -8.94 -13.91 -13.80
C GLU A 127 -8.12 -13.87 -12.50
N ILE A 128 -8.15 -12.76 -11.75
CA ILE A 128 -7.51 -12.65 -10.43
C ILE A 128 -8.50 -13.13 -9.37
N THR A 129 -8.22 -14.28 -8.77
CA THR A 129 -9.09 -14.82 -7.71
C THR A 129 -9.02 -13.96 -6.44
N GLU A 130 -10.05 -14.02 -5.58
CA GLU A 130 -10.03 -13.29 -4.30
C GLU A 130 -8.86 -13.69 -3.40
N ARG A 131 -8.49 -14.99 -3.41
CA ARG A 131 -7.33 -15.50 -2.66
C ARG A 131 -6.04 -14.83 -3.13
N GLU A 132 -5.83 -14.77 -4.45
CA GLU A 132 -4.61 -14.17 -5.02
C GLU A 132 -4.55 -12.67 -4.76
N HIS A 133 -5.69 -12.00 -4.89
CA HIS A 133 -5.82 -10.60 -4.59
C HIS A 133 -5.45 -10.30 -3.12
N ALA A 134 -5.98 -11.07 -2.17
CA ALA A 134 -5.67 -10.93 -0.76
C ALA A 134 -4.19 -11.20 -0.44
N ILE A 135 -3.62 -12.27 -1.02
CA ILE A 135 -2.18 -12.61 -0.89
C ILE A 135 -1.31 -11.46 -1.40
N PHE A 136 -1.60 -10.96 -2.59
CA PHE A 136 -0.81 -9.92 -3.22
C PHE A 136 -0.87 -8.61 -2.43
N HIS A 137 -2.06 -8.23 -1.98
CA HIS A 137 -2.23 -7.07 -1.11
C HIS A 137 -1.47 -7.23 0.22
N GLN A 138 -1.51 -8.41 0.84
CA GLN A 138 -0.77 -8.66 2.08
C GLN A 138 0.74 -8.46 1.91
N LEU A 139 1.31 -8.94 0.79
CA LEU A 139 2.73 -8.75 0.47
C LEU A 139 3.05 -7.27 0.22
N SER A 140 2.22 -6.59 -0.56
CA SER A 140 2.29 -5.13 -0.79
C SER A 140 2.31 -4.34 0.52
N GLU A 141 1.45 -4.69 1.48
CA GLU A 141 1.40 -4.04 2.80
C GLU A 141 2.65 -4.30 3.66
N GLN A 142 3.36 -5.43 3.49
CA GLN A 142 4.64 -5.62 4.16
C GLN A 142 5.71 -4.71 3.57
N LEU A 143 5.72 -4.53 2.26
CA LEU A 143 6.68 -3.65 1.58
C LEU A 143 6.45 -2.17 1.94
N TRP A 144 5.19 -1.76 2.01
CA TRP A 144 4.82 -0.44 2.53
C TRP A 144 5.39 -0.19 3.92
N LYS A 145 5.30 -1.17 4.83
CA LYS A 145 5.85 -1.04 6.19
C LYS A 145 7.35 -0.80 6.19
N ILE A 146 8.10 -1.44 5.29
CA ILE A 146 9.54 -1.23 5.15
C ILE A 146 9.82 0.22 4.75
N ASP A 147 9.16 0.74 3.72
CA ASP A 147 9.32 2.14 3.27
C ASP A 147 8.98 3.15 4.39
N VAL A 148 7.89 2.88 5.12
CA VAL A 148 7.52 3.71 6.27
C VAL A 148 8.55 3.69 7.38
N GLN A 149 9.17 2.55 7.70
CA GLN A 149 10.21 2.56 8.73
C GLN A 149 11.42 3.42 8.31
N GLN A 150 11.80 3.44 7.02
CA GLN A 150 12.86 4.32 6.51
C GLN A 150 12.49 5.80 6.65
N LEU A 151 11.22 6.15 6.39
CA LEU A 151 10.71 7.51 6.60
C LEU A 151 10.85 7.98 8.04
N HIS A 152 10.69 7.07 9.00
CA HIS A 152 10.89 7.34 10.42
C HIS A 152 12.36 7.30 10.87
N GLY A 153 13.30 7.37 9.92
CA GLY A 153 14.74 7.41 10.20
C GLY A 153 15.33 6.08 10.66
N LYS A 154 14.58 4.97 10.57
CA LYS A 154 15.14 3.65 10.88
C LYS A 154 15.95 3.16 9.70
N GLU A 155 17.18 2.77 9.97
CA GLU A 155 18.02 2.10 8.99
C GLU A 155 17.40 0.74 8.63
N MET A 156 16.96 0.59 7.37
CA MET A 156 16.49 -0.68 6.84
C MET A 156 17.66 -1.42 6.20
N THR A 157 18.53 -1.98 7.03
CA THR A 157 19.52 -2.96 6.57
C THR A 157 18.81 -4.21 6.03
N PRO A 158 19.46 -5.04 5.20
CA PRO A 158 18.87 -6.31 4.76
C PRO A 158 18.33 -7.15 5.92
N ASP A 159 19.09 -7.28 7.01
CA ASP A 159 18.66 -8.03 8.20
C ASP A 159 17.43 -7.43 8.87
N ALA A 160 17.26 -6.11 8.86
CA ALA A 160 16.08 -5.43 9.39
C ALA A 160 14.85 -5.59 8.47
N MET A 161 15.05 -5.66 7.15
CA MET A 161 13.98 -5.87 6.18
C MET A 161 13.47 -7.31 6.17
N MET A 162 14.36 -8.28 6.35
CA MET A 162 14.04 -9.71 6.19
C MET A 162 12.85 -10.18 7.04
N PRO A 163 12.69 -9.81 8.32
CA PRO A 163 11.50 -10.21 9.09
C PRO A 163 10.17 -9.80 8.46
N PHE A 164 10.10 -8.62 7.83
CA PHE A 164 8.89 -8.13 7.17
C PHE A 164 8.59 -8.94 5.90
N LEU A 165 9.61 -9.14 5.06
CA LEU A 165 9.51 -9.92 3.83
C LEU A 165 9.13 -11.37 4.13
N MET A 166 9.86 -11.99 5.07
CA MET A 166 9.66 -13.39 5.45
C MET A 166 8.32 -13.63 6.13
N LYS A 167 7.79 -12.67 6.91
CA LYS A 167 6.44 -12.80 7.48
C LYS A 167 5.37 -13.00 6.40
N GLY A 168 5.50 -12.32 5.26
CA GLY A 168 4.63 -12.52 4.12
C GLY A 168 4.87 -13.84 3.40
N ILE A 169 6.13 -14.10 3.04
CA ILE A 169 6.55 -15.26 2.24
C ILE A 169 6.38 -16.59 2.97
N MET A 170 6.50 -16.61 4.29
CA MET A 170 6.34 -17.82 5.11
C MET A 170 4.89 -18.14 5.46
N ASN A 171 3.93 -17.30 5.04
CA ASN A 171 2.53 -17.65 5.13
C ASN A 171 2.24 -18.84 4.19
N LYS A 172 1.61 -19.89 4.73
CA LYS A 172 1.32 -21.13 4.00
C LYS A 172 0.53 -20.89 2.71
N ASP A 173 -0.49 -20.02 2.75
CA ASP A 173 -1.32 -19.74 1.58
C ASP A 173 -0.53 -19.05 0.48
N VAL A 174 0.43 -18.19 0.86
CA VAL A 174 1.36 -17.52 -0.06
C VAL A 174 2.33 -18.53 -0.66
N GLN A 175 2.88 -19.44 0.13
CA GLN A 175 3.79 -20.49 -0.38
C GLN A 175 3.10 -21.41 -1.38
N GLU A 176 1.91 -21.87 -1.06
CA GLU A 176 1.10 -22.69 -1.98
C GLU A 176 0.80 -21.93 -3.27
N TRP A 177 0.40 -20.66 -3.17
CA TRP A 177 0.15 -19.82 -4.32
C TRP A 177 1.41 -19.62 -5.19
N MET A 178 2.57 -19.37 -4.58
CA MET A 178 3.84 -19.22 -5.30
C MET A 178 4.21 -20.50 -6.06
N VAL A 179 3.97 -21.68 -5.49
CA VAL A 179 4.17 -22.96 -6.18
C VAL A 179 3.17 -23.12 -7.33
N GLN A 180 1.89 -22.82 -7.11
CA GLN A 180 0.83 -22.93 -8.12
C GLN A 180 1.10 -22.01 -9.32
N ARG A 181 1.54 -20.77 -9.07
CA ARG A 181 1.94 -19.80 -10.11
C ARG A 181 3.34 -20.06 -10.68
N LYS A 182 4.01 -21.15 -10.26
CA LYS A 182 5.37 -21.52 -10.69
C LYS A 182 6.40 -20.40 -10.45
N ILE A 183 6.16 -19.56 -9.45
CA ILE A 183 7.10 -18.54 -8.98
C ILE A 183 8.31 -19.25 -8.38
N VAL A 184 8.08 -20.31 -7.60
CA VAL A 184 9.13 -21.10 -6.96
C VAL A 184 9.08 -22.57 -7.37
N THR A 185 10.24 -23.15 -7.61
CA THR A 185 10.45 -24.60 -7.77
C THR A 185 11.27 -25.13 -6.59
N GLN A 186 11.12 -26.42 -6.27
CA GLN A 186 11.83 -27.01 -5.12
C GLN A 186 13.36 -26.94 -5.25
N GLU A 187 13.89 -26.89 -6.46
CA GLU A 187 15.33 -26.89 -6.74
C GLU A 187 15.96 -25.49 -6.66
N ASN A 188 15.19 -24.41 -6.90
CA ASN A 188 15.72 -23.04 -7.05
C ASN A 188 14.93 -21.98 -6.27
N ALA A 189 14.25 -22.36 -5.19
CA ALA A 189 13.35 -21.47 -4.44
C ALA A 189 14.02 -20.17 -3.98
N GLY A 190 15.26 -20.19 -3.49
CA GLY A 190 15.95 -19.00 -2.97
C GLY A 190 16.08 -17.87 -4.00
N PRO A 191 16.82 -18.06 -5.10
CA PRO A 191 16.96 -17.04 -6.14
C PRO A 191 15.63 -16.58 -6.75
N GLN A 192 14.69 -17.50 -6.95
CA GLN A 192 13.37 -17.20 -7.51
C GLN A 192 12.52 -16.32 -6.59
N ILE A 193 12.52 -16.60 -5.29
CA ILE A 193 11.87 -15.73 -4.28
C ILE A 193 12.51 -14.34 -4.32
N GLY A 194 13.84 -14.25 -4.44
CA GLY A 194 14.54 -12.97 -4.55
C GLY A 194 14.10 -12.15 -5.74
N GLN A 195 14.06 -12.76 -6.92
CA GLN A 195 13.62 -12.11 -8.14
C GLN A 195 12.16 -11.65 -8.05
N PHE A 196 11.28 -12.50 -7.50
CA PHE A 196 9.88 -12.15 -7.29
C PHE A 196 9.71 -10.99 -6.30
N LEU A 197 10.44 -10.99 -5.18
CA LEU A 197 10.39 -9.91 -4.21
C LEU A 197 10.90 -8.61 -4.81
N LEU A 198 11.97 -8.66 -5.60
CA LEU A 198 12.53 -7.49 -6.28
C LEU A 198 11.53 -6.88 -7.26
N SER A 199 10.92 -7.69 -8.14
CA SER A 199 9.90 -7.19 -9.08
C SER A 199 8.69 -6.62 -8.33
N LEU A 200 8.27 -7.29 -7.25
CA LEU A 200 7.18 -6.81 -6.41
C LEU A 200 7.53 -5.48 -5.72
N MET A 201 8.76 -5.28 -5.25
CA MET A 201 9.23 -4.03 -4.66
C MET A 201 9.18 -2.87 -5.65
N VAL A 202 9.69 -3.07 -6.86
CA VAL A 202 9.65 -2.05 -7.92
C VAL A 202 8.20 -1.66 -8.24
N PHE A 203 7.34 -2.66 -8.42
CA PHE A 203 5.92 -2.40 -8.68
C PHE A 203 5.21 -1.69 -7.51
N ASN A 204 5.56 -2.04 -6.26
CA ASN A 204 5.00 -1.36 -5.09
C ASN A 204 5.47 0.09 -4.98
N LEU A 205 6.72 0.38 -5.36
CA LEU A 205 7.23 1.75 -5.40
C LEU A 205 6.37 2.61 -6.34
N ASP A 206 6.01 2.09 -7.52
CA ASP A 206 5.13 2.79 -8.46
C ASP A 206 3.75 3.10 -7.86
N ILE A 207 3.16 2.12 -7.16
CA ILE A 207 1.91 2.30 -6.44
C ILE A 207 2.05 3.41 -5.37
N VAL A 208 3.12 3.39 -4.60
CA VAL A 208 3.37 4.37 -3.54
C VAL A 208 3.56 5.76 -4.11
N ILE A 209 4.32 5.92 -5.19
CA ILE A 209 4.48 7.21 -5.89
C ILE A 209 3.13 7.74 -6.36
N LYS A 210 2.30 6.90 -6.99
CA LYS A 210 0.95 7.29 -7.43
C LYS A 210 0.04 7.71 -6.26
N ASP A 211 0.15 7.02 -5.12
CA ASP A 211 -0.57 7.41 -3.91
C ASP A 211 -0.06 8.74 -3.33
N ILE A 212 1.27 8.96 -3.32
CA ILE A 212 1.91 10.22 -2.89
C ILE A 212 1.45 11.38 -3.76
N GLU A 213 1.61 11.27 -5.08
CA GLU A 213 1.23 12.30 -6.04
C GLU A 213 -0.23 12.67 -5.89
N GLY A 214 -1.08 11.65 -5.82
CA GLY A 214 -2.49 11.83 -5.62
C GLY A 214 -2.84 12.54 -4.30
N THR A 215 -2.25 12.11 -3.18
CA THR A 215 -2.45 12.79 -1.89
C THR A 215 -1.97 14.23 -1.98
N LYS A 216 -0.79 14.47 -2.56
CA LYS A 216 -0.22 15.81 -2.73
C LYS A 216 -1.17 16.71 -3.55
N THR A 217 -1.68 16.24 -4.69
CA THR A 217 -2.64 16.98 -5.51
C THR A 217 -3.88 17.39 -4.70
N LEU A 218 -4.45 16.50 -3.89
CA LEU A 218 -5.59 16.84 -3.04
C LEU A 218 -5.27 17.95 -2.02
N LEU A 219 -4.08 17.89 -1.41
CA LEU A 219 -3.65 18.88 -0.41
C LEU A 219 -3.33 20.24 -1.05
N GLU A 220 -2.72 20.25 -2.23
CA GLU A 220 -2.37 21.49 -2.95
C GLU A 220 -3.60 22.17 -3.56
N THR A 221 -4.51 21.41 -4.17
CA THR A 221 -5.69 21.97 -4.84
C THR A 221 -6.76 22.48 -3.86
N HIS A 222 -6.95 21.80 -2.72
CA HIS A 222 -8.03 22.12 -1.79
C HIS A 222 -7.56 22.70 -0.46
N GLY A 223 -6.25 22.79 -0.25
CA GLY A 223 -5.67 23.07 1.07
C GLY A 223 -5.64 21.81 1.95
N GLN A 224 -4.81 21.84 3.00
CA GLN A 224 -4.52 20.65 3.80
C GLN A 224 -5.76 20.03 4.45
N ASN A 225 -6.60 20.84 5.10
CA ASN A 225 -7.78 20.33 5.81
C ASN A 225 -8.79 19.70 4.85
N ASP A 226 -9.28 20.46 3.87
CA ASP A 226 -10.26 19.97 2.90
C ASP A 226 -9.68 18.80 2.06
N GLY A 227 -8.40 18.86 1.70
CA GLY A 227 -7.69 17.78 1.00
C GLY A 227 -7.66 16.47 1.79
N LEU A 228 -7.45 16.52 3.11
CA LEU A 228 -7.47 15.33 3.97
C LEU A 228 -8.88 14.75 4.16
N ILE A 229 -9.91 15.61 4.28
CA ILE A 229 -11.30 15.13 4.33
C ILE A 229 -11.66 14.44 3.01
N ARG A 230 -11.28 15.04 1.87
CA ARG A 230 -11.45 14.42 0.55
C ARG A 230 -10.71 13.11 0.44
N LEU A 231 -9.46 13.04 0.92
CA LEU A 231 -8.69 11.81 0.94
C LEU A 231 -9.39 10.71 1.75
N ALA A 232 -9.92 11.03 2.94
CA ALA A 232 -10.65 10.09 3.78
C ALA A 232 -11.92 9.54 3.08
N ILE A 233 -12.60 10.37 2.29
CA ILE A 233 -13.83 10.00 1.59
C ILE A 233 -13.52 9.20 0.32
N GLN A 234 -12.64 9.71 -0.54
CA GLN A 234 -12.39 9.17 -1.88
C GLN A 234 -11.40 8.01 -1.88
N LYS A 235 -10.50 7.95 -0.88
CA LYS A 235 -9.48 6.90 -0.75
C LYS A 235 -9.33 6.41 0.70
N PRO A 236 -10.39 5.83 1.30
CA PRO A 236 -10.40 5.45 2.71
C PRO A 236 -9.33 4.41 3.08
N LEU A 237 -8.92 3.53 2.15
CA LEU A 237 -7.82 2.58 2.40
C LEU A 237 -6.46 3.27 2.49
N LEU A 238 -6.17 4.21 1.58
CA LEU A 238 -4.96 5.02 1.66
C LEU A 238 -4.96 5.89 2.91
N PHE A 239 -6.10 6.46 3.26
CA PHE A 239 -6.28 7.20 4.51
C PHE A 239 -6.01 6.33 5.74
N ALA A 240 -6.54 5.11 5.78
CA ALA A 240 -6.26 4.15 6.84
C ALA A 240 -4.77 3.80 6.94
N ARG A 241 -4.12 3.61 5.78
CA ARG A 241 -2.69 3.33 5.69
C ARG A 241 -1.83 4.50 6.16
N ILE A 242 -2.22 5.74 5.86
CA ILE A 242 -1.56 6.94 6.39
C ILE A 242 -1.70 6.99 7.90
N LEU A 243 -2.91 6.82 8.43
CA LEU A 243 -3.16 6.86 9.88
C LEU A 243 -2.42 5.75 10.65
N SER A 244 -2.19 4.58 10.04
CA SER A 244 -1.43 3.51 10.69
C SER A 244 0.09 3.72 10.63
N SER A 245 0.56 4.57 9.71
CA SER A 245 1.97 4.73 9.37
C SER A 245 2.59 6.02 9.88
N PHE A 246 1.78 7.06 10.05
CA PHE A 246 2.24 8.37 10.48
C PHE A 246 1.58 8.77 11.81
N ASN A 247 2.42 9.17 12.75
CA ASN A 247 2.07 9.87 13.98
C ASN A 247 2.70 11.27 14.01
N ASP A 248 3.62 11.57 13.09
CA ASP A 248 4.34 12.82 13.00
C ASP A 248 3.96 13.55 11.69
N THR A 249 3.58 14.83 11.84
CA THR A 249 3.13 15.70 10.74
C THR A 249 4.24 16.04 9.77
N ASP A 250 5.46 16.27 10.27
CA ASP A 250 6.60 16.60 9.43
C ASP A 250 7.07 15.38 8.63
N VAL A 251 7.04 14.19 9.22
CA VAL A 251 7.32 12.94 8.49
C VAL A 251 6.29 12.71 7.39
N PHE A 252 5.00 12.90 7.67
CA PHE A 252 3.95 12.79 6.66
C PHE A 252 4.11 13.84 5.54
N LEU A 253 4.35 15.10 5.88
CA LEU A 253 4.53 16.17 4.89
C LEU A 253 5.83 16.01 4.10
N THR A 254 6.83 15.33 4.65
CA THR A 254 8.04 14.94 3.92
C THR A 254 7.73 13.81 2.94
N TRP A 255 6.96 12.82 3.37
CA TRP A 255 6.48 11.74 2.50
C TRP A 255 5.69 12.28 1.30
N THR A 256 4.78 13.24 1.49
CA THR A 256 4.01 13.84 0.38
C THR A 256 4.86 14.64 -0.62
N LYS A 257 6.09 15.01 -0.25
CA LYS A 257 7.04 15.74 -1.11
C LYS A 257 7.98 14.82 -1.88
N ARG A 258 8.03 13.52 -1.56
CA ARG A 258 8.85 12.55 -2.29
C ARG A 258 8.43 12.54 -3.75
N ARG A 259 9.41 12.46 -4.64
CA ARG A 259 9.21 12.36 -6.09
C ARG A 259 9.91 11.11 -6.58
N ARG A 260 9.45 10.60 -7.72
CA ARG A 260 10.25 9.62 -8.48
C ARG A 260 11.59 10.29 -8.79
N VAL A 261 12.68 9.67 -8.36
CA VAL A 261 14.02 10.05 -8.80
C VAL A 261 14.13 9.58 -10.25
N GLN A 262 14.34 10.52 -11.18
CA GLN A 262 14.54 10.24 -12.60
C GLN A 262 15.97 9.80 -12.86
#